data_AF-A0A933RBX7-F1
#
_entry.id   AF-A0A933RBX7-F1
#
_cell.length_a   1.000
_cell.length_b   1.000
_cell.length_c   1.000
_cell.angle_alpha   90.00
_cell.angle_beta   90.00
_cell.angle_gamma   90.00
#
_symmetry.space_group_name_H-M   'P 1'
#
loop_
_entity.id
_entity.type
_entity.pdbx_description
1 polymer ?
#
loop_
_entity_poly.entity_id
_entity_poly.type
_entity_poly.pdbx_seq_one_letter_code
_entity_poly.pdbx_strand_id
1 'polypeptide(L)'
;PMKFFARRTPWLMAASAVPDVYTALARGREEVAIVSSFLVHRGGGAGGDIDPERLRRVTVQLLQRRRVDPAAEPDDADLVSSWMRRALKSALPFVKGGVTPHSKSIAAAAASVDPSLLRGGAPEPATSGAPVGVSSA
;
A
#
# COMPACT_ATOMS: atom_id res chain seq x y z
N PRO A 1 44.17 10.74 -39.06
CA PRO A 1 42.78 11.27 -39.08
C PRO A 1 41.81 10.33 -38.34
N MET A 2 41.27 10.82 -37.22
CA MET A 2 40.54 10.06 -36.19
C MET A 2 39.10 9.74 -36.59
N LYS A 3 38.62 8.53 -36.25
CA LYS A 3 37.18 8.23 -36.10
C LYS A 3 36.97 7.39 -34.84
N PHE A 4 36.74 8.08 -33.71
CA PHE A 4 36.23 7.49 -32.47
C PHE A 4 35.03 8.34 -32.02
N PHE A 5 33.83 7.97 -32.43
CA PHE A 5 32.57 8.52 -31.90
C PHE A 5 31.54 7.39 -31.81
N ALA A 6 31.66 6.56 -30.79
CA ALA A 6 30.58 5.66 -30.38
C ALA A 6 30.84 5.16 -28.95
N ARG A 7 30.61 6.01 -27.94
CA ARG A 7 30.32 5.62 -26.54
C ARG A 7 30.13 6.86 -25.66
N ARG A 8 29.03 7.58 -25.88
CA ARG A 8 28.49 8.54 -24.91
C ARG A 8 26.98 8.42 -24.92
N THR A 9 26.50 7.38 -24.23
CA THR A 9 25.10 7.31 -23.80
C THR A 9 24.82 8.61 -23.00
N PRO A 10 23.84 9.44 -23.41
CA PRO A 10 23.73 10.79 -22.88
C PRO A 10 23.13 10.75 -21.47
N TRP A 11 23.98 10.98 -20.46
CA TRP A 11 23.63 11.20 -19.06
C TRP A 11 22.51 12.24 -18.85
N LEU A 12 22.27 13.12 -19.83
CA LEU A 12 21.20 14.12 -19.82
C LEU A 12 19.79 13.51 -19.70
N MET A 13 19.56 12.29 -20.20
CA MET A 13 18.26 11.61 -20.04
C MET A 13 18.03 11.05 -18.63
N ALA A 14 19.11 10.76 -17.89
CA ALA A 14 19.00 10.34 -16.49
C ALA A 14 18.69 11.53 -15.57
N ALA A 15 19.21 12.71 -15.88
CA ALA A 15 18.94 13.94 -15.13
C ALA A 15 17.50 14.46 -15.30
N SER A 16 16.88 14.27 -16.47
CA SER A 16 15.50 14.72 -16.72
C SER A 16 14.42 13.87 -16.05
N ALA A 17 14.74 12.65 -15.61
CA ALA A 17 13.79 11.75 -14.95
C ALA A 17 13.70 11.93 -13.42
N VAL A 18 14.68 12.61 -12.81
CA VAL A 18 14.74 12.81 -11.35
C VAL A 18 13.53 13.61 -10.81
N PRO A 19 13.06 14.69 -11.47
CA PRO A 19 11.85 15.39 -11.03
C PRO A 19 10.63 14.47 -10.99
N ASP A 20 10.44 13.63 -12.03
CA ASP A 20 9.30 12.72 -12.13
C ASP A 20 9.29 11.65 -11.04
N VAL A 21 10.47 11.15 -10.62
CA VAL A 21 10.60 10.19 -9.51
C VAL A 21 10.20 10.84 -8.18
N TYR A 22 10.65 12.07 -7.92
CA TYR A 22 10.29 12.78 -6.69
C TYR A 22 8.79 13.08 -6.65
N THR A 23 8.21 13.52 -7.77
CA THR A 23 6.76 13.75 -7.89
C THR A 23 5.98 12.44 -7.72
N ALA A 24 6.49 11.31 -8.23
CA ALA A 24 5.87 10.00 -8.03
C ALA A 24 5.82 9.60 -6.55
N LEU A 25 6.91 9.80 -5.83
CA LEU A 25 7.00 9.52 -4.39
C LEU A 25 6.12 10.46 -3.58
N ALA A 26 6.11 11.76 -3.92
CA ALA A 26 5.24 12.74 -3.26
C ALA A 26 3.76 12.37 -3.42
N ARG A 27 3.37 11.93 -4.63
CA ARG A 27 2.01 11.47 -4.91
C ARG A 27 1.68 10.14 -4.23
N GLY A 28 2.63 9.20 -4.19
CA GLY A 28 2.49 7.96 -3.43
C GLY A 28 2.28 8.22 -1.93
N ARG A 29 3.03 9.18 -1.35
CA ARG A 29 2.85 9.61 0.04
C ARG A 29 1.47 10.21 0.31
N GLU A 30 0.94 10.98 -0.64
CA GLU A 30 -0.43 11.51 -0.55
C GLU A 30 -1.48 10.39 -0.60
N GLU A 31 -1.31 9.39 -1.48
CA GLU A 31 -2.17 8.20 -1.52
C GLU A 31 -2.19 7.47 -0.17
N VAL A 32 -1.01 7.29 0.45
CA VAL A 32 -0.88 6.70 1.80
C VAL A 32 -1.63 7.53 2.83
N ALA A 33 -1.44 8.85 2.85
CA ALA A 33 -2.09 9.74 3.83
C ALA A 33 -3.62 9.73 3.71
N ILE A 34 -4.15 9.68 2.49
CA ILE A 34 -5.60 9.60 2.25
C ILE A 34 -6.16 8.28 2.77
N VAL A 35 -5.53 7.16 2.43
CA VAL A 35 -6.00 5.82 2.86
C VAL A 35 -5.91 5.68 4.36
N SER A 36 -4.77 6.04 4.96
CA SER A 36 -4.57 5.90 6.40
C SER A 36 -5.55 6.79 7.18
N SER A 37 -5.77 8.03 6.74
CA SER A 37 -6.77 8.94 7.34
C SER A 37 -8.18 8.35 7.27
N PHE A 38 -8.57 7.80 6.11
CA PHE A 38 -9.87 7.15 5.97
C PHE A 38 -10.02 5.94 6.90
N LEU A 39 -8.99 5.09 6.98
CA LEU A 39 -8.99 3.91 7.85
C LEU A 39 -9.02 4.30 9.33
N VAL A 40 -8.29 5.34 9.73
CA VAL A 40 -8.29 5.86 11.11
C VAL A 40 -9.67 6.40 11.46
N HIS A 41 -10.28 7.20 10.59
CA HIS A 41 -11.62 7.73 10.82
C HIS A 41 -12.66 6.61 10.97
N ARG A 42 -12.58 5.59 10.10
CA ARG A 42 -13.48 4.43 10.14
C ARG A 42 -13.26 3.52 11.35
N GLY A 43 -12.01 3.26 11.72
CA GLY A 43 -11.64 2.44 12.87
C GLY A 43 -11.97 3.12 14.20
N GLY A 44 -11.73 4.43 14.31
CA GLY A 44 -12.08 5.24 15.48
C GLY A 44 -13.59 5.34 15.70
N GLY A 45 -14.38 5.40 14.62
CA GLY A 45 -15.85 5.32 14.69
C GLY A 45 -16.38 3.99 15.26
N ALA A 46 -15.55 2.93 15.24
CA ALA A 46 -15.88 1.64 15.84
C ALA A 46 -15.44 1.51 17.32
N GLY A 47 -14.89 2.56 17.92
CA GLY A 47 -14.57 2.62 19.36
C GLY A 47 -13.41 1.73 19.84
N GLY A 48 -12.54 1.28 18.92
CA GLY A 48 -11.35 0.49 19.26
C GLY A 48 -10.06 1.26 19.05
N ASP A 49 -9.03 0.96 19.84
CA ASP A 49 -7.67 1.45 19.60
C ASP A 49 -7.11 0.86 18.30
N ILE A 50 -6.45 1.68 17.49
CA ILE A 50 -5.94 1.29 16.18
C ILE A 50 -4.47 0.94 16.32
N ASP A 51 -4.13 -0.31 15.98
CA ASP A 51 -2.74 -0.75 15.92
C ASP A 51 -2.03 -0.09 14.72
N PRO A 52 -1.00 0.75 14.94
CA PRO A 52 -0.33 1.49 13.87
C PRO A 52 0.39 0.57 12.88
N GLU A 53 0.84 -0.60 13.31
CA GLU A 53 1.53 -1.55 12.44
C GLU A 53 0.54 -2.29 11.53
N ARG A 54 -0.61 -2.71 12.07
CA ARG A 54 -1.72 -3.23 11.25
C ARG A 54 -2.25 -2.19 10.27
N LEU A 55 -2.38 -0.94 10.73
CA LEU A 55 -2.79 0.18 9.87
C LEU A 55 -1.82 0.34 8.69
N ARG A 56 -0.50 0.30 8.93
CA ARG A 56 0.52 0.32 7.88
C ARG A 56 0.31 -0.83 6.89
N ARG A 57 0.25 -2.08 7.37
CA ARG A 57 0.14 -3.26 6.50
C ARG A 57 -1.10 -3.23 5.62
N VAL A 58 -2.26 -2.93 6.22
CA VAL A 58 -3.54 -2.81 5.49
C VAL A 58 -3.48 -1.68 4.46
N THR A 59 -2.89 -0.55 4.81
CA THR A 59 -2.72 0.59 3.88
C THR A 59 -1.87 0.19 2.67
N VAL A 60 -0.72 -0.47 2.88
CA VAL A 60 0.16 -0.90 1.80
C VAL A 60 -0.53 -1.94 0.90
N GLN A 61 -1.20 -2.94 1.48
CA GLN A 61 -1.90 -3.97 0.72
C GLN A 61 -3.06 -3.41 -0.12
N LEU A 62 -3.81 -2.43 0.40
CA LEU A 62 -4.85 -1.72 -0.34
C LEU A 62 -4.27 -0.95 -1.53
N LEU A 63 -3.16 -0.23 -1.34
CA LEU A 63 -2.50 0.52 -2.41
C LEU A 63 -1.90 -0.40 -3.49
N GLN A 64 -1.43 -1.58 -3.08
CA GLN A 64 -1.01 -2.64 -3.99
C GLN A 64 -2.18 -3.37 -4.66
N ARG A 65 -3.43 -3.08 -4.27
CA ARG A 65 -4.64 -3.79 -4.72
C ARG A 65 -4.58 -5.29 -4.47
N ARG A 66 -3.91 -5.70 -3.39
CA ARG A 66 -3.87 -7.09 -2.93
C ARG A 66 -5.03 -7.36 -1.99
N ARG A 67 -5.33 -8.65 -1.79
CA ARG A 67 -6.26 -9.08 -0.74
C ARG A 67 -5.68 -8.64 0.61
N VAL A 68 -6.54 -8.05 1.45
CA VAL A 68 -6.14 -7.59 2.78
C VAL A 68 -6.01 -8.79 3.73
N ASP A 69 -4.81 -8.98 4.25
CA ASP A 69 -4.47 -9.91 5.32
C ASP A 69 -3.58 -9.16 6.34
N PRO A 70 -4.10 -8.81 7.53
CA PRO A 70 -3.35 -8.03 8.51
C PRO A 70 -2.17 -8.79 9.14
N ALA A 71 -2.10 -10.12 9.00
CA ALA A 71 -0.99 -10.92 9.50
C ALA A 71 0.18 -10.97 8.49
N ALA A 72 -0.09 -10.82 7.20
CA ALA A 72 0.92 -10.87 6.16
C ALA A 72 1.71 -9.55 6.08
N GLU A 73 3.04 -9.65 6.06
CA GLU A 73 3.90 -8.50 5.82
C GLU A 73 3.90 -8.16 4.31
N PRO A 74 3.50 -6.95 3.92
CA PRO A 74 3.54 -6.54 2.53
C PRO A 74 4.95 -6.09 2.11
N ASP A 75 5.26 -6.28 0.83
CA ASP A 75 6.53 -5.83 0.26
C ASP A 75 6.45 -4.33 -0.10
N ASP A 76 7.05 -3.46 0.71
CA ASP A 76 7.06 -2.02 0.45
C ASP A 76 7.80 -1.64 -0.85
N ALA A 77 8.81 -2.42 -1.25
CA ALA A 77 9.59 -2.16 -2.46
C ALA A 77 8.73 -2.38 -3.71
N ASP A 78 7.83 -3.36 -3.70
CA ASP A 78 6.83 -3.57 -4.74
C ASP A 78 5.90 -2.36 -4.89
N LEU A 79 5.46 -1.76 -3.77
CA LEU A 79 4.60 -0.58 -3.79
C LEU A 79 5.32 0.62 -4.42
N VAL A 80 6.54 0.91 -3.97
CA VAL A 80 7.37 2.01 -4.49
C VAL A 80 7.67 1.82 -5.97
N SER A 81 8.02 0.59 -6.38
CA SER A 81 8.25 0.23 -7.78
C SER A 81 7.00 0.45 -8.63
N SER A 82 5.81 0.19 -8.07
CA SER A 82 4.55 0.46 -8.77
C SER A 82 4.30 1.95 -9.02
N TRP A 83 4.66 2.83 -8.07
CA TRP A 83 4.55 4.28 -8.23
C TRP A 83 5.54 4.79 -9.28
N MET A 84 6.79 4.33 -9.21
CA MET A 84 7.82 4.69 -10.20
C MET A 84 7.42 4.25 -11.61
N ARG A 85 6.89 3.02 -11.76
CA ARG A 85 6.40 2.52 -13.06
C ARG A 85 5.24 3.34 -13.58
N ARG A 86 4.34 3.77 -12.69
CA ARG A 86 3.17 4.61 -13.05
C ARG A 86 3.62 5.99 -13.53
N ALA A 87 4.58 6.60 -12.84
CA ALA A 87 5.17 7.88 -13.21
C ALA A 87 5.94 7.81 -14.53
N LEU A 88 6.76 6.77 -14.72
CA LEU A 88 7.46 6.52 -15.98
C LEU A 88 6.45 6.35 -17.14
N LYS A 89 5.36 5.62 -16.90
CA LYS A 89 4.29 5.45 -17.89
C LYS A 89 3.59 6.78 -18.21
N SER A 90 3.39 7.68 -17.24
CA SER A 90 2.80 9.00 -17.50
C SER A 90 3.75 10.00 -18.16
N ALA A 91 5.05 9.86 -17.95
CA ALA A 91 6.07 10.70 -18.56
C ALA A 91 6.34 10.33 -20.03
N LEU A 92 5.99 9.11 -20.45
CA LEU A 92 6.14 8.67 -21.84
C LEU A 92 5.12 9.36 -22.77
N PRO A 93 5.57 10.05 -23.83
CA PRO A 93 4.71 10.86 -24.71
C PRO A 93 3.74 10.04 -25.57
N PHE A 94 3.79 8.71 -25.51
CA PHE A 94 2.92 7.80 -26.26
C PHE A 94 1.67 7.37 -25.49
N VAL A 95 1.56 7.72 -24.20
CA VAL A 95 0.40 7.37 -23.38
C VAL A 95 -0.59 8.54 -23.39
N LYS A 96 -1.44 8.56 -24.40
CA LYS A 96 -2.59 9.49 -24.51
C LYS A 96 -3.52 9.25 -23.31
N GLY A 97 -3.48 10.17 -22.34
CA GLY A 97 -4.28 10.10 -21.11
C GLY A 97 -3.45 9.65 -19.90
N GLY A 98 -2.87 10.62 -19.19
CA GLY A 98 -2.14 10.38 -17.94
C GLY A 98 -3.01 9.62 -16.95
N VAL A 99 -2.57 8.41 -16.60
CA VAL A 99 -3.25 7.55 -15.64
C VAL A 99 -2.95 8.07 -14.24
N THR A 100 -3.76 9.04 -13.80
CA THR A 100 -3.94 9.26 -12.36
C THR A 100 -4.90 8.18 -11.87
N PRO A 101 -4.50 7.32 -10.91
CA PRO A 101 -5.51 6.52 -10.22
C PRO A 101 -6.43 7.50 -9.50
N HIS A 102 -7.72 7.43 -9.81
CA HIS A 102 -8.73 8.21 -9.13
C HIS A 102 -8.68 7.86 -7.64
N SER A 103 -8.40 8.86 -6.82
CA SER A 103 -8.56 8.86 -5.36
C SER A 103 -9.89 8.22 -4.93
N LYS A 104 -10.94 8.38 -5.75
CA LYS A 104 -12.25 7.72 -5.59
C LYS A 104 -12.19 6.19 -5.59
N SER A 105 -11.37 5.57 -6.44
CA SER A 105 -11.20 4.11 -6.49
C SER A 105 -10.49 3.56 -5.26
N ILE A 106 -9.53 4.34 -4.73
CA ILE A 106 -8.76 3.99 -3.53
C ILE A 106 -9.65 4.12 -2.30
N ALA A 107 -10.42 5.21 -2.19
CA ALA A 107 -11.40 5.38 -1.13
C ALA A 107 -12.48 4.29 -1.14
N ALA A 108 -12.94 3.87 -2.33
CA ALA A 108 -13.89 2.76 -2.46
C ALA A 108 -13.32 1.42 -1.98
N ALA A 109 -12.05 1.13 -2.30
CA ALA A 109 -11.37 -0.07 -1.81
C ALA A 109 -11.14 -0.02 -0.29
N ALA A 110 -10.76 1.14 0.25
CA ALA A 110 -10.65 1.33 1.70
C ALA A 110 -12.02 1.18 2.40
N ALA A 111 -13.10 1.59 1.74
CA ALA A 111 -14.46 1.47 2.25
C ALA A 111 -14.97 0.01 2.30
N SER A 112 -14.36 -0.93 1.59
CA SER A 112 -14.72 -2.35 1.68
C SER A 112 -13.96 -3.12 2.76
N VAL A 113 -13.02 -2.47 3.48
CA VAL A 113 -12.28 -3.11 4.57
C VAL A 113 -13.15 -3.21 5.83
N ASP A 114 -13.18 -4.39 6.44
CA ASP A 114 -13.80 -4.61 7.74
C ASP A 114 -12.96 -3.90 8.83
N PRO A 115 -13.54 -2.96 9.61
CA PRO A 115 -12.81 -2.25 10.66
C PRO A 115 -12.24 -3.17 11.76
N SER A 116 -12.75 -4.40 11.92
CA SER A 116 -12.21 -5.36 12.89
C SER A 116 -10.75 -5.74 12.61
N LEU A 117 -10.32 -5.71 11.33
CA LEU A 117 -8.97 -6.10 10.90
C LEU A 117 -7.87 -5.13 11.38
N LEU A 118 -8.26 -3.90 11.71
CA LEU A 118 -7.36 -2.85 12.19
C LEU A 118 -7.06 -2.96 13.70
N ARG A 119 -7.83 -3.78 14.43
CA ARG A 119 -7.66 -3.94 15.87
C ARG A 119 -6.52 -4.90 16.17
N GLY A 120 -5.63 -4.48 17.06
CA GLY A 120 -4.60 -5.34 17.64
C GLY A 120 -5.25 -6.28 18.67
N GLY A 121 -5.39 -7.54 18.33
CA GLY A 121 -5.80 -8.61 19.25
C GLY A 121 -5.08 -9.90 18.89
N ALA A 122 -4.46 -10.55 19.87
CA ALA A 122 -3.94 -11.90 19.74
C ALA A 122 -5.09 -12.87 19.37
N PRO A 123 -4.83 -13.95 18.63
CA PRO A 123 -5.80 -15.03 18.52
C PRO A 123 -6.10 -15.53 19.95
N GLU A 124 -7.36 -15.46 20.36
CA GLU A 124 -7.83 -16.08 21.60
C GLU A 124 -7.41 -17.56 21.55
N PRO A 125 -6.67 -18.10 22.54
CA PRO A 125 -6.53 -19.54 22.65
C PRO A 125 -7.92 -20.08 23.01
N ALA A 126 -8.49 -20.87 22.12
CA ALA A 126 -9.64 -21.71 22.42
C ALA A 126 -9.33 -22.49 23.70
N THR A 127 -9.91 -22.06 24.82
CA THR A 127 -9.87 -22.82 26.06
C THR A 127 -10.81 -23.99 25.86
N SER A 128 -10.25 -25.08 25.34
CA SER A 128 -10.79 -26.42 25.41
C SER A 128 -10.85 -26.82 26.89
N GLY A 129 -11.94 -26.43 27.54
CA GLY A 129 -12.34 -26.96 28.85
C GLY A 129 -13.15 -28.23 28.61
N ALA A 130 -12.54 -29.37 28.87
CA ALA A 130 -13.08 -30.71 28.78
C ALA A 130 -14.44 -30.88 29.51
N PRO A 131 -15.29 -31.82 29.07
CA PRO A 131 -16.49 -32.19 29.79
C PRO A 131 -16.13 -32.84 31.13
N VAL A 132 -16.64 -32.28 32.23
CA VAL A 132 -16.61 -32.89 33.56
C VAL A 132 -17.38 -34.20 33.47
N GLY A 133 -16.65 -35.31 33.51
CA GLY A 133 -17.22 -36.64 33.67
C GLY A 133 -17.96 -36.73 34.99
N VAL A 134 -19.28 -36.91 34.90
CA VAL A 134 -20.09 -37.39 36.02
C VAL A 134 -19.76 -38.87 36.20
N SER A 135 -19.01 -39.20 37.24
CA SER A 135 -18.88 -40.57 37.74
C SER A 135 -19.79 -40.73 38.96
N SER A 136 -20.79 -41.61 38.82
CA SER A 136 -21.59 -42.15 39.90
C SER A 136 -20.84 -43.29 40.60
N ALA A 137 -20.81 -43.28 41.93
CA ALA A 137 -20.81 -44.46 42.80
C ALA A 137 -21.26 -44.03 44.20
#